data_AF-A0A4U5QTS8-F1
#
_entry.id   AF-A0A4U5QTS8-F1
#
_cell.length_a   1.000
_cell.length_b   1.000
_cell.length_c   1.000
_cell.angle_alpha   90.00
_cell.angle_beta   90.00
_cell.angle_gamma   90.00
#
_symmetry.space_group_name_H-M   'P 1'
#
loop_
_entity.id
_entity.type
_entity.pdbx_description
1 polymer ?
#
loop_
_entity_poly.entity_id
_entity_poly.type
_entity_poly.pdbx_seq_one_letter_code
_entity_poly.pdbx_strand_id
1 'polypeptide(L)'
;MPTFLHQRPLHGTLSDPYPLSPRQSSSSQRQISLFSRTGLIALLSLLLILGVILPWTGTPSIFSATKHASLAKWKQYTLPQAVAFVAKNKTVIVCAVSQPYLPFLSNWLISISRQKHQDKVLVIAEDYATLYNVNERWPGHAVLVPPAPDSQSAHKFGSQGFFNFTSRRPRHLLHILELGYNVMYNDVDMVWLGDPFRYLEGNHDVYFTDDMAAVKPLDHSHDLPPPGKKGRTYICSCMIFMRPTDGAKLVMKKWIEELKAQPWSKTKKANDQPAFNWALNKTAGQVDLYLLPQVAFPTGGLYFKNQTWVQETKGKHVIIHNNYITGFEKKIKRFRDYSLWLVDDHAKIYLFALVNLSKKPDVNLYE
;
A
#
# COMPACT_ATOMS: atom_id res chain seq x y z
N MET A 1 77.06 48.84 -49.61
CA MET A 1 76.32 47.87 -48.78
C MET A 1 74.86 47.90 -49.24
N PRO A 2 74.25 46.78 -49.67
CA PRO A 2 74.81 45.53 -50.20
C PRO A 2 74.19 45.12 -51.55
N THR A 3 74.76 44.10 -52.18
CA THR A 3 74.21 43.38 -53.34
C THR A 3 74.55 41.89 -53.23
N PHE A 4 73.66 41.04 -53.78
CA PHE A 4 73.86 39.64 -54.23
C PHE A 4 73.92 38.53 -53.16
N LEU A 5 73.52 37.26 -53.38
CA LEU A 5 72.65 36.55 -54.34
C LEU A 5 72.45 35.11 -53.79
N HIS A 6 71.65 34.34 -54.53
CA HIS A 6 71.10 33.00 -54.31
C HIS A 6 72.07 31.78 -54.32
N GLN A 7 71.50 30.66 -53.82
CA GLN A 7 71.59 29.25 -54.26
C GLN A 7 72.57 28.22 -53.62
N ARG A 8 71.99 27.03 -53.40
CA ARG A 8 72.45 25.71 -52.87
C ARG A 8 73.24 24.91 -53.94
N PRO A 9 74.05 23.86 -53.62
CA PRO A 9 73.49 22.49 -53.43
C PRO A 9 74.27 21.45 -52.57
N LEU A 10 73.50 20.44 -52.11
CA LEU A 10 73.69 18.98 -51.90
C LEU A 10 75.00 18.27 -51.47
N HIS A 11 74.76 17.26 -50.61
CA HIS A 11 75.41 15.93 -50.44
C HIS A 11 76.70 15.76 -49.62
N GLY A 12 76.65 14.83 -48.65
CA GLY A 12 77.83 14.22 -48.02
C GLY A 12 77.53 13.49 -46.70
N THR A 13 77.23 12.19 -46.79
CA THR A 13 77.06 11.19 -45.72
C THR A 13 78.38 10.77 -45.04
N LEU A 14 78.26 10.11 -43.86
CA LEU A 14 79.23 9.32 -43.09
C LEU A 14 80.08 10.11 -42.08
N SER A 15 80.33 9.67 -40.84
CA SER A 15 79.95 8.48 -40.08
C SER A 15 80.51 8.69 -38.67
N ASP A 16 79.67 8.59 -37.65
CA ASP A 16 80.06 8.72 -36.24
C ASP A 16 80.74 7.41 -35.78
N PRO A 17 82.00 7.42 -35.31
CA PRO A 17 82.75 6.20 -35.07
C PRO A 17 82.88 5.88 -33.58
N TYR A 18 81.79 5.61 -32.82
CA TYR A 18 81.84 4.79 -31.60
C TYR A 18 80.43 4.27 -31.20
N PRO A 19 80.15 2.96 -31.33
CA PRO A 19 78.87 2.36 -30.95
C PRO A 19 78.82 2.05 -29.45
N LEU A 20 77.82 2.56 -28.74
CA LEU A 20 77.44 2.05 -27.42
C LEU A 20 76.29 1.04 -27.59
N SER A 21 76.54 -0.17 -27.12
CA SER A 21 75.70 -1.36 -27.22
C SER A 21 74.22 -1.14 -26.83
N PRO A 22 73.27 -1.84 -27.49
CA PRO A 22 71.85 -1.67 -27.24
C PRO A 22 71.46 -2.28 -25.90
N ARG A 23 71.04 -1.44 -24.95
CA ARG A 23 70.28 -1.90 -23.79
C ARG A 23 68.86 -2.21 -24.25
N GLN A 24 68.62 -3.46 -24.67
CA GLN A 24 67.28 -3.99 -24.88
C GLN A 24 66.50 -3.89 -23.57
N SER A 25 65.67 -2.84 -23.42
CA SER A 25 64.57 -2.87 -22.47
C SER A 25 63.43 -3.64 -23.13
N SER A 26 63.45 -4.96 -22.98
CA SER A 26 62.27 -5.79 -23.23
C SER A 26 61.19 -5.38 -22.20
N SER A 27 60.34 -4.42 -22.55
CA SER A 27 59.08 -4.20 -21.84
C SER A 27 58.17 -5.39 -22.15
N SER A 28 58.40 -6.51 -21.46
CA SER A 28 57.41 -7.58 -21.39
C SER A 28 56.20 -7.02 -20.64
N GLN A 29 55.24 -6.46 -21.37
CA GLN A 29 53.88 -6.36 -20.87
C GLN A 29 53.36 -7.80 -20.76
N ARG A 30 53.64 -8.45 -19.62
CA ARG A 30 52.95 -9.67 -19.24
C ARG A 30 51.47 -9.32 -19.12
N GLN A 31 50.69 -9.65 -20.16
CA GLN A 31 49.24 -9.70 -20.03
C GLN A 31 48.93 -10.71 -18.93
N ILE A 32 48.41 -10.22 -17.81
CA ILE A 32 47.93 -11.06 -16.72
C ILE A 32 46.65 -11.72 -17.24
N SER A 33 46.76 -12.98 -17.66
CA SER A 33 45.59 -13.79 -17.97
C SER A 33 44.77 -13.99 -16.69
N LEU A 34 43.46 -13.72 -16.76
CA LEU A 34 42.51 -13.86 -15.65
C LEU A 34 42.46 -15.29 -15.08
N PHE A 35 42.90 -16.29 -15.84
CA PHE A 35 42.94 -17.70 -15.44
C PHE A 35 44.34 -18.19 -15.02
N SER A 36 45.33 -17.29 -14.99
CA SER A 36 46.63 -17.61 -14.41
C SER A 36 46.56 -17.63 -12.88
N ARG A 37 47.47 -18.38 -12.22
CA ARG A 37 47.50 -18.48 -10.75
C ARG A 37 47.62 -17.11 -10.06
N THR A 38 48.38 -16.20 -10.64
CA THR A 38 48.51 -14.79 -10.19
C THR A 38 47.27 -13.95 -10.51
N GLY A 39 46.61 -14.19 -11.64
CA GLY A 39 45.34 -13.55 -12.00
C GLY A 39 44.19 -13.95 -11.06
N LEU A 40 44.10 -15.24 -10.72
CA LEU A 40 43.14 -15.77 -9.75
C LEU A 40 43.38 -15.23 -8.33
N ILE A 41 44.64 -15.12 -7.90
CA ILE A 41 44.97 -14.50 -6.61
C ILE A 41 44.59 -13.02 -6.62
N ALA A 42 44.89 -12.27 -7.68
CA ALA A 42 44.50 -10.86 -7.80
C ALA A 42 42.96 -10.69 -7.80
N LEU A 43 42.22 -11.59 -8.46
CA LEU A 43 40.76 -11.57 -8.50
C LEU A 43 40.15 -11.93 -7.14
N LEU A 44 40.73 -12.92 -6.43
CA LEU A 44 40.35 -13.27 -5.06
C LEU A 44 40.65 -12.13 -4.09
N SER A 45 41.81 -11.46 -4.21
CA SER A 45 42.14 -10.27 -3.42
C SER A 45 41.17 -9.13 -3.71
N LEU A 46 40.79 -8.91 -4.97
CA LEU A 46 39.79 -7.91 -5.35
C LEU A 46 38.41 -8.23 -4.76
N LEU A 47 37.99 -9.50 -4.80
CA LEU A 47 36.74 -9.97 -4.18
C LEU A 47 36.78 -9.84 -2.65
N LEU A 48 37.93 -10.04 -2.01
CA LEU A 48 38.13 -9.83 -0.58
C LEU A 48 38.05 -8.33 -0.22
N ILE A 49 38.65 -7.46 -1.03
CA ILE A 49 38.56 -6.01 -0.86
C ILE A 49 37.11 -5.51 -1.07
N LEU A 50 36.42 -6.00 -2.11
CA LEU A 50 35.02 -5.68 -2.42
C LEU A 50 34.03 -6.25 -1.38
N GLY A 51 34.28 -7.47 -0.89
CA GLY A 51 33.38 -8.19 -0.01
C GLY A 51 33.59 -7.94 1.48
N VAL A 52 34.81 -7.56 1.90
CA VAL A 52 35.17 -7.42 3.32
C VAL A 52 35.55 -5.99 3.69
N ILE A 53 36.28 -5.26 2.84
CA ILE A 53 36.79 -3.92 3.16
C ILE A 53 35.79 -2.81 2.80
N LEU A 54 35.17 -2.89 1.62
CA LEU A 54 34.20 -1.89 1.15
C LEU A 54 32.92 -1.74 2.02
N PRO A 55 32.38 -2.78 2.67
CA PRO A 55 31.30 -2.64 3.64
C PRO A 55 31.75 -1.93 4.95
N TRP A 56 33.04 -1.95 5.28
CA TRP A 56 33.59 -1.38 6.50
C TRP A 56 34.10 0.05 6.35
N THR A 57 34.45 0.49 5.13
CA THR A 57 35.00 1.84 4.87
C THR A 57 33.96 2.92 4.59
N GLY A 58 32.67 2.64 4.78
CA GLY A 58 31.62 3.66 4.72
C GLY A 58 31.47 4.38 3.38
N THR A 59 31.91 3.75 2.27
CA THR A 59 31.66 4.32 0.93
C THR A 59 30.15 4.36 0.66
N PRO A 60 29.61 5.45 0.08
CA PRO A 60 28.21 5.48 -0.33
C PRO A 60 28.03 4.44 -1.43
N SER A 61 27.46 3.30 -1.05
CA SER A 61 27.16 2.19 -1.94
C SER A 61 26.38 2.71 -3.16
N ILE A 62 26.78 2.30 -4.37
CA ILE A 62 26.03 2.57 -5.61
C ILE A 62 24.59 2.07 -5.48
N PHE A 63 24.36 1.01 -4.68
CA PHE A 63 23.03 0.52 -4.31
C PHE A 63 22.22 1.52 -3.48
N SER A 64 22.89 2.35 -2.66
CA SER A 64 22.26 3.42 -1.89
C SER A 64 21.76 4.53 -2.80
N ALA A 65 22.54 4.94 -3.80
CA ALA A 65 22.09 5.93 -4.79
C ALA A 65 20.88 5.45 -5.59
N THR A 66 20.87 4.19 -6.03
CA THR A 66 19.70 3.58 -6.71
C THR A 66 18.49 3.44 -5.78
N LYS A 67 18.72 3.15 -4.49
CA LYS A 67 17.65 3.08 -3.47
C LYS A 67 17.06 4.47 -3.20
N HIS A 68 17.89 5.50 -3.08
CA HIS A 68 17.42 6.87 -2.92
C HIS A 68 16.61 7.36 -4.13
N ALA A 69 17.07 7.08 -5.35
CA ALA A 69 16.33 7.40 -6.57
C ALA A 69 15.00 6.63 -6.65
N SER A 70 14.98 5.35 -6.28
CA SER A 70 13.77 4.54 -6.28
C SER A 70 12.77 4.93 -5.19
N LEU A 71 13.21 5.49 -4.06
CA LEU A 71 12.34 6.06 -3.03
C LEU A 71 11.82 7.44 -3.43
N ALA A 72 12.64 8.27 -4.08
CA ALA A 72 12.26 9.59 -4.55
C ALA A 72 11.11 9.54 -5.56
N LYS A 73 11.07 8.54 -6.44
CA LYS A 73 9.96 8.37 -7.40
C LYS A 73 8.60 8.19 -6.71
N TRP A 74 8.57 7.50 -5.56
CA TRP A 74 7.33 7.27 -4.81
C TRP A 74 6.82 8.53 -4.13
N LYS A 75 7.70 9.49 -3.77
CA LYS A 75 7.28 10.82 -3.29
C LYS A 75 6.52 11.61 -4.34
N GLN A 76 6.82 11.38 -5.62
CA GLN A 76 6.19 12.04 -6.77
C GLN A 76 5.03 11.24 -7.35
N TYR A 77 4.77 10.03 -6.84
CA TYR A 77 3.69 9.16 -7.31
C TYR A 77 2.36 9.71 -6.82
N THR A 78 1.51 10.14 -7.75
CA THR A 78 0.26 10.84 -7.45
C THR A 78 -0.92 9.87 -7.35
N LEU A 79 -1.99 10.29 -6.66
CA LEU A 79 -3.22 9.47 -6.56
C LEU A 79 -3.79 9.08 -7.94
N PRO A 80 -3.89 9.99 -8.94
CA PRO A 80 -4.34 9.60 -10.29
C PRO A 80 -3.47 8.53 -10.93
N GLN A 81 -2.13 8.63 -10.83
CA GLN A 81 -1.22 7.61 -11.35
C GLN A 81 -1.40 6.27 -10.65
N ALA A 82 -1.55 6.30 -9.32
CA ALA A 82 -1.70 5.09 -8.52
C ALA A 82 -3.01 4.35 -8.77
N VAL A 83 -4.12 5.11 -8.85
CA VAL A 83 -5.44 4.59 -9.20
C VAL A 83 -5.41 3.99 -10.60
N ALA A 84 -4.84 4.68 -11.59
CA ALA A 84 -4.73 4.18 -12.95
C ALA A 84 -3.91 2.90 -13.06
N PHE A 85 -2.89 2.73 -12.21
CA PHE A 85 -2.04 1.54 -12.19
C PHE A 85 -2.79 0.29 -11.66
N VAL A 86 -3.49 0.42 -10.53
CA VAL A 86 -4.13 -0.75 -9.87
C VAL A 86 -5.54 -1.04 -10.39
N ALA A 87 -6.24 -0.05 -10.96
CA ALA A 87 -7.63 -0.23 -11.34
C ALA A 87 -7.83 -1.38 -12.33
N LYS A 88 -8.79 -2.25 -12.04
CA LYS A 88 -9.26 -3.28 -12.97
C LYS A 88 -10.76 -3.12 -13.16
N ASN A 89 -11.22 -3.09 -14.41
CA ASN A 89 -12.61 -2.84 -14.77
C ASN A 89 -13.17 -1.58 -14.09
N LYS A 90 -12.36 -0.50 -14.10
CA LYS A 90 -12.64 0.79 -13.43
C LYS A 90 -12.85 0.72 -11.91
N THR A 91 -12.45 -0.37 -11.25
CA THR A 91 -12.64 -0.55 -9.81
C THR A 91 -11.30 -0.63 -9.09
N VAL A 92 -11.22 0.07 -7.95
CA VAL A 92 -10.08 0.05 -7.02
C VAL A 92 -10.56 -0.34 -5.62
N ILE A 93 -9.78 -1.15 -4.91
CA ILE A 93 -9.98 -1.45 -3.49
C ILE A 93 -8.99 -0.59 -2.71
N VAL A 94 -9.44 0.16 -1.71
CA VAL A 94 -8.63 1.16 -1.02
C VAL A 94 -8.64 0.91 0.48
N CYS A 95 -7.47 1.00 1.10
CA CYS A 95 -7.33 1.16 2.54
C CYS A 95 -6.42 2.37 2.83
N ALA A 96 -6.65 3.07 3.95
CA ALA A 96 -5.73 4.09 4.44
C ALA A 96 -5.06 3.56 5.71
N VAL A 97 -3.72 3.56 5.76
CA VAL A 97 -2.96 3.04 6.92
C VAL A 97 -1.64 3.78 7.13
N SER A 98 -1.17 3.74 8.38
CA SER A 98 0.16 4.17 8.80
C SER A 98 1.00 2.96 9.24
N GLN A 99 2.30 3.18 9.49
CA GLN A 99 3.27 2.11 9.70
C GLN A 99 2.88 1.12 10.82
N PRO A 100 2.29 1.55 11.96
CA PRO A 100 1.89 0.63 13.02
C PRO A 100 0.82 -0.39 12.60
N TYR A 101 0.05 -0.12 11.54
CA TYR A 101 -1.02 -0.99 11.07
C TYR A 101 -0.55 -2.00 10.00
N LEU A 102 0.73 -2.01 9.61
CA LEU A 102 1.26 -2.95 8.63
C LEU A 102 0.98 -4.45 8.94
N PRO A 103 0.99 -4.92 10.20
CA PRO A 103 0.58 -6.29 10.51
C PRO A 103 -0.87 -6.59 10.13
N PHE A 104 -1.79 -5.65 10.39
CA PHE A 104 -3.19 -5.77 9.97
C PHE A 104 -3.32 -5.70 8.44
N LEU A 105 -2.61 -4.77 7.79
CA LEU A 105 -2.56 -4.69 6.33
C LEU A 105 -2.16 -6.03 5.72
N SER A 106 -1.15 -6.69 6.30
CA SER A 106 -0.65 -7.98 5.82
C SER A 106 -1.71 -9.06 5.93
N ASN A 107 -2.40 -9.14 7.09
CA ASN A 107 -3.50 -10.07 7.31
C ASN A 107 -4.65 -9.86 6.32
N TRP A 108 -5.04 -8.61 6.14
CA TRP A 108 -6.12 -8.19 5.26
C TRP A 108 -5.79 -8.49 3.79
N LEU A 109 -4.58 -8.15 3.32
CA LEU A 109 -4.12 -8.45 1.96
C LEU A 109 -4.09 -9.95 1.65
N ILE A 110 -3.67 -10.79 2.61
CA ILE A 110 -3.74 -12.24 2.45
C ILE A 110 -5.20 -12.67 2.21
N SER A 111 -6.14 -12.13 2.99
CA SER A 111 -7.56 -12.47 2.84
C SER A 111 -8.13 -12.04 1.48
N ILE A 112 -7.73 -10.86 0.98
CA ILE A 112 -8.12 -10.37 -0.35
C ILE A 112 -7.50 -11.23 -1.46
N SER A 113 -6.23 -11.61 -1.30
CA SER A 113 -5.53 -12.43 -2.29
C SER A 113 -6.17 -13.80 -2.46
N ARG A 114 -6.68 -14.40 -1.37
CA ARG A 114 -7.46 -15.65 -1.44
C ARG A 114 -8.70 -15.50 -2.32
N GLN A 115 -9.24 -14.28 -2.46
CA GLN A 115 -10.36 -13.95 -3.34
C GLN A 115 -9.92 -13.40 -4.72
N LYS A 116 -8.61 -13.43 -5.03
CA LYS A 116 -8.02 -13.02 -6.32
C LYS A 116 -8.25 -11.54 -6.69
N HIS A 117 -8.34 -10.66 -5.70
CA HIS A 117 -8.54 -9.21 -5.92
C HIS A 117 -7.34 -8.33 -5.56
N GLN A 118 -6.20 -8.92 -5.19
CA GLN A 118 -5.04 -8.18 -4.69
C GLN A 118 -4.53 -7.12 -5.68
N ASP A 119 -4.56 -7.40 -6.99
CA ASP A 119 -4.05 -6.48 -8.02
C ASP A 119 -4.84 -5.18 -8.11
N LYS A 120 -6.06 -5.12 -7.53
CA LYS A 120 -6.93 -3.93 -7.50
C LYS A 120 -6.69 -3.05 -6.28
N VAL A 121 -5.84 -3.46 -5.36
CA VAL A 121 -5.70 -2.79 -4.06
C VAL A 121 -4.72 -1.63 -4.16
N LEU A 122 -5.11 -0.48 -3.61
CA LEU A 122 -4.28 0.68 -3.38
C LEU A 122 -4.23 1.01 -1.89
N VAL A 123 -3.02 1.07 -1.35
CA VAL A 123 -2.75 1.56 0.00
C VAL A 123 -2.54 3.07 -0.05
N ILE A 124 -3.44 3.83 0.57
CA ILE A 124 -3.20 5.24 0.86
C ILE A 124 -2.35 5.31 2.14
N ALA A 125 -1.06 5.52 1.94
CA ALA A 125 -0.08 5.64 3.00
C ALA A 125 -0.24 6.99 3.71
N GLU A 126 -0.42 6.92 5.03
CA GLU A 126 -0.58 8.08 5.90
C GLU A 126 0.77 8.54 6.48
N ASP A 127 1.86 7.84 6.20
CA ASP A 127 3.23 8.27 6.44
C ASP A 127 4.20 7.75 5.37
N TYR A 128 5.36 8.40 5.25
CA TYR A 128 6.37 8.01 4.27
C TYR A 128 6.94 6.62 4.56
N ALA A 129 7.06 6.22 5.83
CA ALA A 129 7.52 4.88 6.21
C ALA A 129 6.64 3.77 5.59
N THR A 130 5.31 3.93 5.62
CA THR A 130 4.35 3.03 4.98
C THR A 130 4.47 3.06 3.47
N LEU A 131 4.53 4.26 2.88
CA LEU A 131 4.67 4.44 1.44
C LEU A 131 5.86 3.63 0.89
N TYR A 132 7.01 3.75 1.56
CA TYR A 132 8.22 3.05 1.13
C TYR A 132 8.16 1.56 1.44
N ASN A 133 7.70 1.16 2.63
CA ASN A 133 7.66 -0.25 3.00
C ASN A 133 6.79 -1.07 2.04
N VAL A 134 5.60 -0.54 1.72
CA VAL A 134 4.68 -1.18 0.78
C VAL A 134 5.27 -1.17 -0.63
N ASN A 135 5.71 -0.03 -1.17
CA ASN A 135 6.21 0.02 -2.54
C ASN A 135 7.57 -0.67 -2.77
N GLU A 136 8.37 -0.91 -1.72
CA GLU A 136 9.58 -1.73 -1.80
C GLU A 136 9.24 -3.21 -2.06
N ARG A 137 8.10 -3.68 -1.51
CA ARG A 137 7.68 -5.09 -1.59
C ARG A 137 6.59 -5.32 -2.62
N TRP A 138 5.78 -4.31 -2.89
CA TRP A 138 4.65 -4.32 -3.80
C TRP A 138 4.60 -2.99 -4.59
N PRO A 139 5.50 -2.82 -5.57
CA PRO A 139 5.67 -1.57 -6.30
C PRO A 139 4.38 -1.08 -6.97
N GLY A 140 4.05 0.19 -6.78
CA GLY A 140 2.90 0.85 -7.42
C GLY A 140 1.58 0.76 -6.63
N HIS A 141 1.55 -0.05 -5.56
CA HIS A 141 0.36 -0.28 -4.75
C HIS A 141 0.25 0.61 -3.51
N ALA A 142 1.19 1.54 -3.29
CA ALA A 142 1.03 2.57 -2.27
C ALA A 142 1.21 3.98 -2.81
N VAL A 143 0.40 4.90 -2.31
CA VAL A 143 0.46 6.33 -2.62
C VAL A 143 0.29 7.14 -1.35
N LEU A 144 0.94 8.30 -1.27
CA LEU A 144 0.79 9.23 -0.15
C LEU A 144 0.25 10.55 -0.70
N VAL A 145 -0.80 11.08 -0.08
CA VAL A 145 -1.40 12.36 -0.47
C VAL A 145 -0.98 13.43 0.54
N PRO A 146 -0.12 14.41 0.18
CA PRO A 146 0.32 15.43 1.10
C PRO A 146 -0.83 16.34 1.60
N PRO A 147 -0.67 16.98 2.78
CA PRO A 147 0.47 16.88 3.69
C PRO A 147 0.44 15.57 4.48
N ALA A 148 1.59 14.93 4.70
CA ALA A 148 1.70 13.75 5.57
C ALA A 148 3.03 13.79 6.33
N PRO A 149 3.08 13.28 7.57
CA PRO A 149 4.32 13.20 8.35
C PRO A 149 5.27 12.12 7.83
N ASP A 150 6.54 12.19 8.24
CA ASP A 150 7.56 11.17 7.93
C ASP A 150 7.21 9.79 8.51
N SER A 151 6.70 9.77 9.74
CA SER A 151 6.23 8.58 10.44
C SER A 151 5.09 8.94 11.40
N GLN A 152 4.11 8.05 11.59
CA GLN A 152 3.08 8.20 12.62
C GLN A 152 3.20 7.15 13.73
N SER A 153 2.96 7.58 14.96
CA SER A 153 2.70 6.66 16.06
C SER A 153 1.29 6.08 15.97
N ALA A 154 1.06 4.94 16.65
CA ALA A 154 -0.26 4.32 16.69
C ALA A 154 -1.24 5.22 17.45
N HIS A 155 -2.32 5.65 16.80
CA HIS A 155 -3.33 6.50 17.43
C HIS A 155 -4.38 5.68 18.17
N LYS A 156 -4.63 6.02 19.43
CA LYS A 156 -5.72 5.42 20.21
C LYS A 156 -7.08 5.89 19.69
N PHE A 157 -8.07 5.00 19.68
CA PHE A 157 -9.45 5.36 19.33
C PHE A 157 -9.96 6.56 20.13
N GLY A 158 -10.58 7.52 19.45
CA GLY A 158 -11.12 8.75 20.05
C GLY A 158 -10.09 9.85 20.34
N SER A 159 -8.81 9.64 20.03
CA SER A 159 -7.76 10.67 20.11
C SER A 159 -7.82 11.66 18.93
N GLN A 160 -7.19 12.83 19.07
CA GLN A 160 -7.07 13.80 17.99
C GLN A 160 -6.31 13.23 16.79
N GLY A 161 -5.24 12.47 17.03
CA GLY A 161 -4.48 11.82 15.96
C GLY A 161 -5.32 10.82 15.18
N PHE A 162 -6.16 10.04 15.86
CA PHE A 162 -7.11 9.13 15.21
C PHE A 162 -8.13 9.88 14.36
N PHE A 163 -8.68 11.00 14.85
CA PHE A 163 -9.60 11.85 14.08
C PHE A 163 -8.92 12.49 12.86
N ASN A 164 -7.69 13.01 13.01
CA ASN A 164 -6.95 13.60 11.89
C ASN A 164 -6.67 12.57 10.80
N PHE A 165 -6.40 11.32 11.18
CA PHE A 165 -6.23 10.19 10.28
C PHE A 165 -7.54 9.86 9.54
N THR A 166 -8.64 9.60 10.26
CA THR A 166 -9.88 9.16 9.61
C THR A 166 -10.63 10.27 8.86
N SER A 167 -10.51 11.53 9.27
CA SER A 167 -11.19 12.67 8.63
C SER A 167 -10.69 13.01 7.22
N ARG A 168 -9.56 12.44 6.79
CA ARG A 168 -9.03 12.58 5.42
C ARG A 168 -9.69 11.63 4.43
N ARG A 169 -10.20 10.50 4.93
CA ARG A 169 -10.84 9.43 4.15
C ARG A 169 -11.82 9.93 3.09
N PRO A 170 -12.85 10.75 3.40
CA PRO A 170 -13.82 11.15 2.39
C PRO A 170 -13.22 12.02 1.27
N ARG A 171 -12.12 12.75 1.52
CA ARG A 171 -11.43 13.51 0.46
C ARG A 171 -10.71 12.59 -0.52
N HIS A 172 -10.06 11.55 0.01
CA HIS A 172 -9.40 10.55 -0.84
C HIS A 172 -10.42 9.79 -1.69
N LEU A 173 -11.53 9.35 -1.08
CA LEU A 173 -12.60 8.66 -1.80
C LEU A 173 -13.26 9.56 -2.84
N LEU A 174 -13.56 10.82 -2.49
CA LEU A 174 -14.11 11.79 -3.45
C LEU A 174 -13.20 11.99 -4.67
N HIS A 175 -11.90 12.16 -4.47
CA HIS A 175 -10.97 12.33 -5.59
C HIS A 175 -10.96 11.11 -6.51
N ILE A 176 -11.02 9.88 -5.97
CA ILE A 176 -11.11 8.66 -6.80
C ILE A 176 -12.42 8.62 -7.62
N LEU A 177 -13.54 9.02 -7.01
CA LEU A 177 -14.83 9.13 -7.70
C LEU A 177 -14.81 10.21 -8.79
N GLU A 178 -14.16 11.34 -8.55
CA GLU A 178 -13.99 12.43 -9.52
C GLU A 178 -13.08 12.02 -10.70
N LEU A 179 -12.15 11.09 -10.49
CA LEU A 179 -11.35 10.47 -11.54
C LEU A 179 -12.15 9.41 -12.36
N GLY A 180 -13.39 9.11 -11.99
CA GLY A 180 -14.27 8.21 -12.74
C GLY A 180 -14.13 6.72 -12.40
N TYR A 181 -13.58 6.39 -11.23
CA TYR A 181 -13.41 5.00 -10.77
C TYR A 181 -14.44 4.61 -9.71
N ASN A 182 -14.88 3.36 -9.72
CA ASN A 182 -15.55 2.74 -8.58
C ASN A 182 -14.51 2.49 -7.48
N VAL A 183 -14.90 2.66 -6.22
CA VAL A 183 -14.01 2.47 -5.08
C VAL A 183 -14.65 1.64 -3.98
N MET A 184 -13.95 0.59 -3.55
CA MET A 184 -14.26 -0.16 -2.33
C MET A 184 -13.30 0.25 -1.22
N TYR A 185 -13.74 1.06 -0.27
CA TYR A 185 -12.97 1.34 0.93
C TYR A 185 -13.10 0.20 1.94
N ASN A 186 -12.00 -0.20 2.58
CA ASN A 186 -12.01 -1.12 3.70
C ASN A 186 -10.95 -0.78 4.77
N ASP A 187 -11.32 -0.79 6.05
CA ASP A 187 -10.34 -0.81 7.14
C ASP A 187 -9.58 -2.15 7.17
N VAL A 188 -8.31 -2.12 7.58
CA VAL A 188 -7.41 -3.29 7.54
C VAL A 188 -7.60 -4.28 8.69
N ASP A 189 -8.46 -3.97 9.65
CA ASP A 189 -8.87 -4.89 10.72
C ASP A 189 -10.14 -5.67 10.32
N MET A 190 -10.25 -6.02 9.04
CA MET A 190 -11.28 -6.91 8.50
C MET A 190 -10.64 -8.14 7.84
N VAL A 191 -11.44 -9.18 7.60
CA VAL A 191 -11.00 -10.41 6.90
C VAL A 191 -12.04 -10.82 5.88
N TRP A 192 -11.60 -11.03 4.64
CA TRP A 192 -12.42 -11.54 3.55
C TRP A 192 -12.42 -13.07 3.57
N LEU A 193 -13.61 -13.64 3.79
CA LEU A 193 -13.89 -15.07 3.68
C LEU A 193 -14.46 -15.43 2.31
N GLY A 194 -15.06 -14.47 1.61
CA GLY A 194 -15.60 -14.63 0.26
C GLY A 194 -15.45 -13.36 -0.57
N ASP A 195 -15.88 -13.43 -1.83
CA ASP A 195 -15.85 -12.32 -2.76
C ASP A 195 -17.02 -11.34 -2.51
N PRO A 196 -16.78 -10.11 -1.98
CA PRO A 196 -17.83 -9.16 -1.65
C PRO A 196 -18.50 -8.55 -2.88
N PHE A 197 -17.87 -8.60 -4.05
CA PHE A 197 -18.45 -8.04 -5.28
C PHE A 197 -19.73 -8.78 -5.70
N ARG A 198 -19.92 -10.03 -5.24
CA ARG A 198 -21.13 -10.82 -5.50
C ARG A 198 -22.38 -10.29 -4.79
N TYR A 199 -22.20 -9.43 -3.79
CA TYR A 199 -23.28 -8.85 -2.98
C TYR A 199 -23.58 -7.40 -3.38
N LEU A 200 -22.87 -6.86 -4.37
CA LEU A 200 -23.13 -5.53 -4.93
C LEU A 200 -24.22 -5.63 -6.00
N GLU A 201 -25.41 -6.05 -5.57
CA GLU A 201 -26.58 -6.20 -6.42
C GLU A 201 -27.07 -4.82 -6.91
N GLY A 202 -27.67 -4.78 -8.09
CA GLY A 202 -28.12 -3.52 -8.70
C GLY A 202 -26.97 -2.55 -9.06
N ASN A 203 -27.33 -1.29 -9.29
CA ASN A 203 -26.41 -0.22 -9.70
C ASN A 203 -26.49 0.99 -8.75
N HIS A 204 -26.56 0.73 -7.45
CA HIS A 204 -26.70 1.77 -6.43
C HIS A 204 -25.46 2.68 -6.36
N ASP A 205 -25.65 3.91 -5.88
CA ASP A 205 -24.57 4.89 -5.76
C ASP A 205 -23.57 4.47 -4.68
N VAL A 206 -24.09 4.05 -3.52
CA VAL A 206 -23.30 3.76 -2.31
C VAL A 206 -23.82 2.50 -1.63
N TYR A 207 -22.91 1.58 -1.32
CA TYR A 207 -23.15 0.38 -0.53
C TYR A 207 -22.37 0.49 0.77
N PHE A 208 -23.00 0.12 1.89
CA PHE A 208 -22.39 0.20 3.22
C PHE A 208 -22.85 -0.95 4.12
N THR A 209 -22.15 -1.15 5.22
CA THR A 209 -22.45 -2.20 6.20
C THR A 209 -23.06 -1.63 7.47
N ASP A 210 -23.93 -2.39 8.13
CA ASP A 210 -24.48 -1.99 9.42
C ASP A 210 -23.38 -1.98 10.49
N ASP A 211 -23.44 -1.07 11.46
CA ASP A 211 -22.61 -1.11 12.66
C ASP A 211 -23.37 -1.66 13.88
N MET A 212 -24.64 -2.04 13.76
CA MET A 212 -25.43 -2.61 14.86
C MET A 212 -25.08 -4.08 15.13
N ALA A 213 -25.05 -4.45 16.41
CA ALA A 213 -24.86 -5.83 16.86
C ALA A 213 -26.17 -6.62 17.04
N ALA A 214 -27.32 -5.94 16.94
CA ALA A 214 -28.63 -6.59 17.01
C ALA A 214 -28.85 -7.43 15.74
N VAL A 215 -29.30 -8.67 15.90
CA VAL A 215 -29.60 -9.58 14.79
C VAL A 215 -30.77 -9.02 13.97
N LYS A 216 -30.59 -8.96 12.66
CA LYS A 216 -31.66 -8.70 11.70
C LYS A 216 -32.18 -10.01 11.08
N PRO A 217 -33.43 -10.02 10.58
CA PRO A 217 -33.90 -11.04 9.66
C PRO A 217 -32.96 -11.19 8.46
N LEU A 218 -32.85 -12.40 7.89
CA LEU A 218 -31.95 -12.64 6.76
C LEU A 218 -32.33 -11.85 5.50
N ASP A 219 -33.62 -11.54 5.36
CA ASP A 219 -34.27 -10.79 4.30
C ASP A 219 -34.59 -9.34 4.71
N HIS A 220 -33.81 -8.77 5.63
CA HIS A 220 -33.99 -7.40 6.06
C HIS A 220 -33.90 -6.41 4.89
N SER A 221 -34.61 -5.28 4.98
CA SER A 221 -34.53 -4.21 3.99
C SER A 221 -33.08 -3.73 3.76
N HIS A 222 -32.78 -3.39 2.51
CA HIS A 222 -31.54 -2.77 2.07
C HIS A 222 -31.58 -1.23 2.16
N ASP A 223 -32.67 -0.64 2.64
CA ASP A 223 -32.76 0.80 2.84
C ASP A 223 -31.84 1.28 3.98
N LEU A 224 -31.54 2.58 3.96
CA LEU A 224 -30.89 3.24 5.08
C LEU A 224 -31.75 3.10 6.34
N PRO A 225 -31.25 2.50 7.44
CA PRO A 225 -32.02 2.36 8.67
C PRO A 225 -32.40 3.74 9.24
N PRO A 226 -33.58 3.85 9.87
CA PRO A 226 -34.02 5.10 10.45
C PRO A 226 -33.05 5.58 11.55
N PRO A 227 -32.97 6.90 11.79
CA PRO A 227 -32.16 7.44 12.87
C PRO A 227 -32.48 6.84 14.24
N GLY A 228 -31.44 6.50 15.00
CA GLY A 228 -31.59 6.04 16.39
C GLY A 228 -31.73 7.19 17.40
N LYS A 229 -31.57 6.87 18.69
CA LYS A 229 -31.69 7.84 19.82
C LYS A 229 -30.81 9.09 19.70
N LYS A 230 -29.72 9.02 18.94
CA LYS A 230 -28.78 10.15 18.73
C LYS A 230 -29.15 11.01 17.51
N GLY A 231 -30.34 10.82 16.93
CA GLY A 231 -30.83 11.58 15.78
C GLY A 231 -30.17 11.22 14.45
N ARG A 232 -29.32 10.20 14.42
CA ARG A 232 -28.64 9.70 13.21
C ARG A 232 -28.70 8.19 13.13
N THR A 233 -28.54 7.66 11.92
CA THR A 233 -28.37 6.24 11.66
C THR A 233 -27.06 5.71 12.27
N TYR A 234 -26.88 4.39 12.23
CA TYR A 234 -25.75 3.69 12.86
C TYR A 234 -25.07 2.70 11.90
N ILE A 235 -24.59 3.27 10.80
CA ILE A 235 -23.85 2.61 9.72
C ILE A 235 -22.35 2.68 9.96
N CYS A 236 -21.66 1.61 9.56
CA CYS A 236 -20.22 1.48 9.67
C CYS A 236 -19.52 2.31 8.58
N SER A 237 -18.49 3.09 8.95
CA SER A 237 -17.68 3.82 7.95
C SER A 237 -16.48 3.00 7.42
N CYS A 238 -16.33 1.75 7.88
CA CYS A 238 -15.13 0.95 7.69
C CYS A 238 -15.18 0.04 6.46
N MET A 239 -16.36 -0.16 5.84
CA MET A 239 -16.50 -0.77 4.52
C MET A 239 -17.55 0.01 3.73
N ILE A 240 -17.15 0.55 2.59
CA ILE A 240 -18.02 1.36 1.72
C ILE A 240 -17.66 1.04 0.27
N PHE A 241 -18.62 0.65 -0.57
CA PHE A 241 -18.43 0.63 -2.02
C PHE A 241 -19.20 1.78 -2.66
N MET A 242 -18.57 2.48 -3.60
CA MET A 242 -19.16 3.63 -4.29
C MET A 242 -18.88 3.57 -5.78
N ARG A 243 -19.86 3.98 -6.57
CA ARG A 243 -19.74 4.23 -8.01
C ARG A 243 -19.45 5.72 -8.25
N PRO A 244 -18.79 6.12 -9.34
CA PRO A 244 -18.44 7.52 -9.63
C PRO A 244 -19.64 8.38 -10.07
N THR A 245 -20.79 8.20 -9.43
CA THR A 245 -22.03 8.94 -9.67
C THR A 245 -22.06 10.25 -8.91
N ASP A 246 -22.98 11.14 -9.28
CA ASP A 246 -23.14 12.40 -8.57
C ASP A 246 -23.71 12.20 -7.16
N GLY A 247 -24.54 11.16 -6.96
CA GLY A 247 -25.05 10.77 -5.65
C GLY A 247 -23.93 10.34 -4.69
N ALA A 248 -23.02 9.47 -5.12
CA ALA A 248 -21.89 9.05 -4.29
C ALA A 248 -20.95 10.22 -3.95
N LYS A 249 -20.67 11.09 -4.94
CA LYS A 249 -19.88 12.31 -4.73
C LYS A 249 -20.57 13.26 -3.75
N LEU A 250 -21.89 13.37 -3.79
CA LEU A 250 -22.69 14.18 -2.86
C LEU A 250 -22.54 13.69 -1.42
N VAL A 251 -22.61 12.36 -1.18
CA VAL A 251 -22.38 11.78 0.15
C VAL A 251 -20.98 12.12 0.67
N MET A 252 -19.94 11.99 -0.16
CA MET A 252 -18.57 12.34 0.26
C MET A 252 -18.40 13.82 0.57
N LYS A 253 -18.96 14.72 -0.26
CA LYS A 253 -18.96 16.17 -0.02
C LYS A 253 -19.66 16.50 1.29
N LYS A 254 -20.83 15.91 1.54
CA LYS A 254 -21.58 16.11 2.79
C LYS A 254 -20.82 15.57 3.99
N TRP A 255 -20.15 14.41 3.88
CA TRP A 255 -19.31 13.88 4.96
C TRP A 255 -18.15 14.82 5.30
N ILE A 256 -17.50 15.43 4.30
CA ILE A 256 -16.47 16.45 4.52
C ILE A 256 -17.03 17.67 5.26
N GLU A 257 -18.23 18.13 4.90
CA GLU A 257 -18.92 19.23 5.59
C GLU A 257 -19.24 18.87 7.05
N GLU A 258 -19.79 17.69 7.33
CA GLU A 258 -20.10 17.24 8.69
C GLU A 258 -18.85 17.14 9.56
N LEU A 259 -17.73 16.67 9.01
CA LEU A 259 -16.44 16.62 9.69
C LEU A 259 -15.92 18.03 10.03
N LYS A 260 -16.10 19.01 9.14
CA LYS A 260 -15.73 20.41 9.39
C LYS A 260 -16.62 21.06 10.45
N ALA A 261 -17.91 20.74 10.44
CA ALA A 261 -18.88 21.26 11.41
C ALA A 261 -18.68 20.68 12.83
N GLN A 262 -18.00 19.54 12.94
CA GLN A 262 -17.74 18.83 14.20
C GLN A 262 -16.23 18.71 14.45
N PRO A 263 -15.51 19.84 14.66
CA PRO A 263 -14.08 19.79 14.92
C PRO A 263 -13.81 19.02 16.21
N TRP A 264 -12.76 18.20 16.20
CA TRP A 264 -12.33 17.48 17.38
C TRP A 264 -11.90 18.42 18.50
N SER A 265 -12.31 18.13 19.73
CA SER A 265 -11.77 18.72 20.94
C SER A 265 -11.69 17.68 22.06
N LYS A 266 -10.95 17.99 23.14
CA LYS A 266 -10.85 17.10 24.31
C LYS A 266 -12.22 16.78 24.92
N THR A 267 -13.15 17.74 24.86
CA THR A 267 -14.53 17.58 25.35
C THR A 267 -15.43 16.92 24.31
N LYS A 268 -15.28 17.29 23.04
CA LYS A 268 -16.02 16.75 21.89
C LYS A 268 -15.09 15.86 21.08
N LYS A 269 -14.94 14.60 21.52
CA LYS A 269 -14.14 13.56 20.85
C LYS A 269 -14.74 13.18 19.49
N ALA A 270 -14.69 14.09 18.53
CA ALA A 270 -15.26 13.91 17.20
C ALA A 270 -14.67 12.66 16.52
N ASN A 271 -15.46 12.09 15.61
CA ASN A 271 -15.13 10.84 14.93
C ASN A 271 -15.76 10.88 13.52
N ASP A 272 -15.13 10.20 12.57
CA ASP A 272 -15.57 10.17 11.18
C ASP A 272 -16.90 9.43 10.98
N GLN A 273 -17.14 8.34 11.70
CA GLN A 273 -18.35 7.53 11.52
C GLN A 273 -19.62 8.31 11.90
N PRO A 274 -19.70 9.04 13.03
CA PRO A 274 -20.83 9.94 13.29
C PRO A 274 -21.09 10.95 12.18
N ALA A 275 -20.04 11.58 11.64
CA ALA A 275 -20.16 12.53 10.54
C ALA A 275 -20.65 11.85 9.24
N PHE A 276 -20.17 10.62 8.96
CA PHE A 276 -20.65 9.82 7.84
C PHE A 276 -22.15 9.53 7.95
N ASN A 277 -22.60 9.13 9.13
CA ASN A 277 -24.01 8.84 9.39
C ASN A 277 -24.89 10.08 9.20
N TRP A 278 -24.46 11.25 9.66
CA TRP A 278 -25.16 12.50 9.38
C TRP A 278 -25.23 12.81 7.89
N ALA A 279 -24.15 12.55 7.15
CA ALA A 279 -24.13 12.73 5.70
C ALA A 279 -25.14 11.81 4.99
N LEU A 280 -25.19 10.53 5.37
CA LEU A 280 -26.19 9.58 4.86
C LEU A 280 -27.62 10.05 5.16
N ASN A 281 -27.90 10.47 6.40
CA ASN A 281 -29.23 10.97 6.76
C ASN A 281 -29.62 12.23 5.98
N LYS A 282 -28.70 13.17 5.77
CA LYS A 282 -28.95 14.42 5.04
C LYS A 282 -29.08 14.25 3.53
N THR A 283 -28.65 13.12 3.00
CA THR A 283 -28.72 12.78 1.57
C THR A 283 -29.73 11.68 1.27
N ALA A 284 -30.40 11.15 2.30
CA ALA A 284 -31.49 10.18 2.16
C ALA A 284 -32.60 10.76 1.26
N GLY A 285 -33.08 9.94 0.32
CA GLY A 285 -34.06 10.35 -0.68
C GLY A 285 -33.49 11.13 -1.88
N GLN A 286 -32.21 11.53 -1.85
CA GLN A 286 -31.52 12.15 -2.98
C GLN A 286 -30.46 11.23 -3.62
N VAL A 287 -29.98 10.24 -2.87
CA VAL A 287 -28.91 9.32 -3.26
C VAL A 287 -29.43 7.90 -3.16
N ASP A 288 -29.05 7.06 -4.11
CA ASP A 288 -29.39 5.64 -4.12
C ASP A 288 -28.44 4.86 -3.18
N LEU A 289 -28.96 4.50 -2.01
CA LEU A 289 -28.22 3.93 -0.90
C LEU A 289 -28.59 2.46 -0.71
N TYR A 290 -27.59 1.60 -0.48
CA TYR A 290 -27.80 0.17 -0.29
C TYR A 290 -27.09 -0.38 0.95
N LEU A 291 -27.87 -0.87 1.92
CA LEU A 291 -27.38 -1.57 3.09
C LEU A 291 -27.08 -3.02 2.74
N LEU A 292 -25.82 -3.42 2.85
CA LEU A 292 -25.40 -4.80 2.60
C LEU A 292 -25.97 -5.77 3.65
N PRO A 293 -26.26 -7.04 3.28
CA PRO A 293 -26.80 -8.03 4.20
C PRO A 293 -25.93 -8.23 5.45
N GLN A 294 -26.50 -8.07 6.64
CA GLN A 294 -25.77 -8.20 7.91
C GLN A 294 -25.12 -9.60 8.06
N VAL A 295 -25.77 -10.63 7.52
CA VAL A 295 -25.26 -12.02 7.57
C VAL A 295 -23.98 -12.23 6.77
N ALA A 296 -23.80 -11.46 5.69
CA ALA A 296 -22.61 -11.48 4.86
C ALA A 296 -21.52 -10.53 5.41
N PHE A 297 -21.91 -9.43 6.04
CA PHE A 297 -21.01 -8.39 6.51
C PHE A 297 -21.20 -8.08 8.01
N PRO A 298 -21.02 -9.06 8.91
CA PRO A 298 -21.29 -8.86 10.32
C PRO A 298 -20.26 -7.96 11.00
N THR A 299 -20.74 -7.16 11.95
CA THR A 299 -19.88 -6.48 12.90
C THR A 299 -19.23 -7.49 13.84
N GLY A 300 -18.07 -7.13 14.39
CA GLY A 300 -17.45 -7.88 15.46
C GLY A 300 -18.26 -7.88 16.76
N GLY A 301 -19.15 -6.90 16.94
CA GLY A 301 -20.11 -6.87 18.04
C GLY A 301 -21.14 -7.99 17.95
N LEU A 302 -21.51 -8.42 16.74
CA LEU A 302 -22.39 -9.55 16.49
C LEU A 302 -21.59 -10.86 16.41
N TYR A 303 -20.65 -10.95 15.47
CA TYR A 303 -19.92 -12.17 15.15
C TYR A 303 -19.18 -12.78 16.34
N PHE A 304 -18.45 -11.96 17.13
CA PHE A 304 -17.64 -12.47 18.24
C PHE A 304 -18.40 -12.59 19.57
N LYS A 305 -19.69 -12.26 19.61
CA LYS A 305 -20.50 -12.26 20.84
C LYS A 305 -21.71 -13.18 20.79
N ASN A 306 -22.22 -13.50 19.60
CA ASN A 306 -23.38 -14.35 19.44
C ASN A 306 -23.00 -15.66 18.73
N GLN A 307 -22.55 -16.65 19.50
CA GLN A 307 -22.10 -17.94 18.97
C GLN A 307 -23.23 -18.72 18.27
N THR A 308 -24.45 -18.70 18.83
CA THR A 308 -25.61 -19.37 18.23
C THR A 308 -25.87 -18.84 16.82
N TRP A 309 -25.93 -17.51 16.67
CA TRP A 309 -26.14 -16.88 15.37
C TRP A 309 -25.05 -17.25 14.37
N VAL A 310 -23.77 -17.25 14.78
CA VAL A 310 -22.65 -17.65 13.91
C VAL A 310 -22.79 -19.10 13.43
N GLN A 311 -23.22 -20.02 14.31
CA GLN A 311 -23.43 -21.42 13.90
C GLN A 311 -24.61 -21.55 12.93
N GLU A 312 -25.73 -20.88 13.20
CA GLU A 312 -26.92 -20.89 12.35
C GLU A 312 -26.68 -20.27 10.96
N THR A 313 -25.74 -19.33 10.88
CA THR A 313 -25.42 -18.61 9.64
C THR A 313 -24.07 -19.00 9.05
N LYS A 314 -23.49 -20.13 9.50
CA LYS A 314 -22.20 -20.64 9.05
C LYS A 314 -22.15 -20.76 7.53
N GLY A 315 -21.04 -20.30 6.94
CA GLY A 315 -20.81 -20.33 5.49
C GLY A 315 -21.42 -19.16 4.72
N LYS A 316 -22.17 -18.26 5.37
CA LYS A 316 -22.77 -17.08 4.72
C LYS A 316 -21.93 -15.81 4.85
N HIS A 317 -20.90 -15.81 5.70
CA HIS A 317 -20.10 -14.61 5.99
C HIS A 317 -19.06 -14.35 4.91
N VAL A 318 -18.89 -13.09 4.56
CA VAL A 318 -18.06 -12.65 3.44
C VAL A 318 -16.94 -11.74 3.92
N ILE A 319 -17.26 -10.74 4.74
CA ILE A 319 -16.26 -9.90 5.41
C ILE A 319 -16.61 -9.82 6.90
N ILE A 320 -15.66 -10.19 7.75
CA ILE A 320 -15.81 -10.06 9.20
C ILE A 320 -15.00 -8.87 9.68
N HIS A 321 -15.63 -7.96 10.42
CA HIS A 321 -14.99 -6.77 10.98
C HIS A 321 -14.53 -6.98 12.43
N ASN A 322 -13.29 -6.63 12.75
CA ASN A 322 -12.73 -6.67 14.10
C ASN A 322 -13.06 -5.41 14.95
N ASN A 323 -14.22 -4.77 14.76
CA ASN A 323 -14.70 -3.68 15.62
C ASN A 323 -15.32 -4.19 16.95
N TYR A 324 -15.80 -3.29 17.80
CA TYR A 324 -16.26 -3.59 19.17
C TYR A 324 -15.17 -4.10 20.14
N ILE A 325 -13.90 -3.84 19.81
CA ILE A 325 -12.75 -4.07 20.68
C ILE A 325 -11.68 -2.99 20.41
N THR A 326 -10.96 -2.58 21.44
CA THR A 326 -9.92 -1.54 21.34
C THR A 326 -8.56 -2.11 21.75
N GLY A 327 -7.51 -1.72 21.02
CA GLY A 327 -6.12 -2.16 21.27
C GLY A 327 -5.66 -3.19 20.25
N PHE A 328 -4.41 -3.04 19.77
CA PHE A 328 -3.86 -3.87 18.69
C PHE A 328 -3.71 -5.31 19.14
N GLU A 329 -3.12 -5.52 20.31
CA GLU A 329 -2.84 -6.83 20.89
C GLU A 329 -4.14 -7.61 21.10
N LYS A 330 -5.20 -6.93 21.58
CA LYS A 330 -6.52 -7.53 21.77
C LYS A 330 -7.18 -7.90 20.44
N LYS A 331 -7.08 -7.04 19.42
CA LYS A 331 -7.60 -7.30 18.08
C LYS A 331 -6.88 -8.49 17.42
N ILE A 332 -5.55 -8.53 17.49
CA ILE A 332 -4.73 -9.61 16.96
C ILE A 332 -5.06 -10.92 17.69
N LYS A 333 -5.10 -10.89 19.03
CA LYS A 333 -5.46 -12.07 19.83
C LYS A 333 -6.85 -12.58 19.43
N ARG A 334 -7.86 -11.71 19.30
CA ARG A 334 -9.20 -12.13 18.90
C ARG A 334 -9.21 -12.77 17.51
N PHE A 335 -8.49 -12.22 16.54
CA PHE A 335 -8.38 -12.87 15.23
C PHE A 335 -7.65 -14.22 15.31
N ARG A 336 -6.61 -14.37 16.13
CA ARG A 336 -5.96 -15.68 16.37
C ARG A 336 -6.90 -16.70 16.99
N ASP A 337 -7.61 -16.31 18.06
CA ASP A 337 -8.55 -17.17 18.78
C ASP A 337 -9.67 -17.71 17.87
N TYR A 338 -10.00 -17.00 16.79
CA TYR A 338 -11.04 -17.35 15.82
C TYR A 338 -10.49 -17.83 14.47
N SER A 339 -9.18 -18.10 14.36
CA SER A 339 -8.52 -18.53 13.11
C SER A 339 -8.69 -17.55 11.94
N LEU A 340 -8.79 -16.25 12.24
CA LEU A 340 -8.89 -15.13 11.29
C LEU A 340 -7.57 -14.33 11.18
N TRP A 341 -6.53 -14.70 11.95
CA TRP A 341 -5.19 -14.14 11.84
C TRP A 341 -4.32 -15.01 10.94
N LEU A 342 -4.46 -14.80 9.63
CA LEU A 342 -3.86 -15.57 8.54
C LEU A 342 -2.34 -15.40 8.45
N VAL A 343 -1.79 -14.31 8.97
CA VAL A 343 -0.33 -14.04 8.88
C VAL A 343 0.50 -15.16 9.51
N ASP A 344 0.03 -15.77 10.61
CA ASP A 344 0.81 -16.81 11.31
C ASP A 344 0.97 -18.08 10.44
N ASP A 345 -0.02 -18.41 9.60
CA ASP A 345 0.05 -19.53 8.65
C ASP A 345 1.03 -19.24 7.49
N HIS A 346 1.07 -17.98 7.06
CA HIS A 346 1.91 -17.52 5.94
C HIS A 346 3.35 -17.23 6.37
N ALA A 347 3.60 -16.87 7.63
CA ALA A 347 4.94 -16.64 8.17
C ALA A 347 5.78 -17.92 8.21
N LYS A 348 5.15 -19.11 8.25
CA LYS A 348 5.84 -20.40 8.15
C LYS A 348 6.25 -20.76 6.71
N ILE A 349 5.67 -20.12 5.70
CA ILE A 349 5.86 -20.50 4.29
C ILE A 349 6.54 -19.39 3.47
N TYR A 350 6.38 -18.09 3.80
CA TYR A 350 7.15 -17.02 3.17
C TYR A 350 7.27 -15.79 4.09
N LEU A 351 8.51 -15.32 4.29
CA LEU A 351 8.83 -13.99 4.84
C LEU A 351 8.40 -12.82 3.89
N PHE A 352 7.53 -13.09 2.91
CA PHE A 352 7.36 -12.34 1.67
C PHE A 352 5.89 -12.25 1.20
N ALA A 353 4.92 -12.09 2.10
CA ALA A 353 3.50 -11.99 1.74
C ALA A 353 3.18 -10.86 0.73
N LEU A 354 4.01 -9.81 0.63
CA LEU A 354 3.84 -8.76 -0.37
C LEU A 354 4.55 -9.05 -1.72
N VAL A 355 5.59 -9.89 -1.76
CA VAL A 355 6.41 -10.12 -2.96
C VAL A 355 5.89 -11.28 -3.82
N ASN A 356 5.30 -12.32 -3.22
CA ASN A 356 4.83 -13.50 -3.95
C ASN A 356 3.44 -13.34 -4.61
N LEU A 357 2.76 -12.22 -4.40
CA LEU A 357 1.48 -11.93 -5.05
C LEU A 357 1.63 -11.54 -6.54
N SER A 358 2.85 -11.22 -6.99
CA SER A 358 3.14 -10.83 -8.38
C SER A 358 3.49 -12.01 -9.31
N LYS A 359 3.64 -13.23 -8.78
CA LYS A 359 3.90 -14.43 -9.58
C LYS A 359 2.61 -15.22 -9.73
N LYS A 360 2.12 -15.30 -10.98
CA LYS A 360 0.96 -16.12 -11.39
C LYS A 360 0.99 -17.50 -10.72
N PRO A 361 -0.12 -18.00 -10.16
CA PRO A 361 -0.20 -19.38 -9.73
C PRO A 361 -0.68 -20.25 -10.89
N ASP A 362 0.26 -20.93 -11.55
CA ASP A 362 -0.01 -22.25 -12.12
C ASP A 362 0.48 -23.29 -11.11
N VAL A 363 -0.23 -23.45 -10.00
CA VAL A 363 -0.13 -24.67 -9.19
C VAL A 363 -1.52 -24.96 -8.63
N ASN A 364 -2.16 -25.99 -9.18
CA ASN A 364 -3.27 -26.67 -8.54
C ASN A 364 -2.81 -27.20 -7.19
N LEU A 365 -3.39 -26.70 -6.10
CA LEU A 365 -3.36 -27.36 -4.80
C LEU A 365 -4.80 -27.77 -4.47
N TYR A 366 -5.19 -28.89 -5.07
CA TYR A 366 -6.20 -29.78 -4.52
C TYR A 366 -5.47 -31.06 -4.14
N GLU A 367 -5.13 -31.15 -2.85
CA GLU A 367 -5.16 -32.36 -2.02
C GLU A 367 -5.21 -31.95 -0.55
#